data_AF-A0A392V8Z7-F1
#
_entry.id   AF-A0A392V8Z7-F1
#
_cell.length_a   1.000
_cell.length_b   1.000
_cell.length_c   1.000
_cell.angle_alpha   90.00
_cell.angle_beta   90.00
_cell.angle_gamma   90.00
#
_symmetry.space_group_name_H-M   'P 1'
#
loop_
_entity.id
_entity.type
_entity.pdbx_description
1 polymer ?
#
loop_
_entity_poly.entity_id
_entity_poly.type
_entity_poly.pdbx_seq_one_letter_code
_entity_poly.pdbx_strand_id
1 'polypeptide(L)' 'MLCFTYNFRTCLELGEICKEVGLPPGVLNILTGLGPEAGAPLASHPDVDK' A
#
# COMPACT_ATOMS: atom_id res chain seq x y z
N MET A 1 -0.86 3.18 -4.35
CA MET A 1 -1.86 2.10 -4.47
C MET A 1 -1.85 1.29 -3.18
N LEU A 2 -2.86 1.45 -2.34
CA LEU A 2 -2.93 0.81 -1.02
C LEU A 2 -4.21 -0.04 -0.96
N CYS A 3 -4.05 -1.33 -0.64
CA CYS A 3 -5.12 -2.31 -0.62
C CYS A 3 -5.53 -2.59 0.82
N PHE A 4 -6.83 -2.43 1.11
CA PHE A 4 -7.36 -2.44 2.47
C PHE A 4 -8.48 -3.47 2.61
N THR A 5 -8.20 -4.75 2.92
CA THR A 5 -9.17 -5.74 3.47
C THR A 5 -8.44 -7.04 3.93
N TYR A 6 -9.08 -7.76 4.86
CA TYR A 6 -8.80 -9.02 5.59
C TYR A 6 -8.11 -10.21 4.87
N ASN A 7 -7.72 -10.08 3.60
CA ASN A 7 -6.90 -11.08 2.89
C ASN A 7 -6.06 -10.37 1.80
N PHE A 8 -4.80 -10.08 2.11
CA PHE A 8 -3.95 -9.16 1.33
C PHE A 8 -2.85 -9.85 0.50
N ARG A 9 -3.01 -11.14 0.22
CA ARG A 9 -1.98 -11.98 -0.42
C ARG A 9 -1.48 -11.42 -1.76
N THR A 10 -2.40 -10.92 -2.58
CA THR A 10 -2.09 -10.33 -3.89
C THR A 10 -1.25 -9.06 -3.79
N CYS A 11 -1.44 -8.26 -2.74
CA CYS A 11 -0.70 -7.02 -2.56
C CYS A 11 0.76 -7.30 -2.14
N LEU A 12 0.98 -8.33 -1.31
CA LEU A 12 2.34 -8.79 -1.00
C LEU A 12 3.03 -9.38 -2.21
N GLU A 13 2.35 -10.25 -2.96
CA GLU A 13 2.90 -10.84 -4.18
C GLU A 13 3.28 -9.76 -5.20
N LEU A 14 2.47 -8.71 -5.33
CA LEU A 14 2.80 -7.54 -6.16
C LEU A 14 4.00 -6.75 -5.61
N GLY A 15 4.13 -6.61 -4.29
CA GLY A 15 5.29 -6.00 -3.66
C GLY A 15 6.59 -6.75 -3.95
N GLU A 16 6.56 -8.08 -3.90
CA GLU A 16 7.72 -8.91 -4.24
C GLU A 16 8.11 -8.76 -5.72
N ILE A 17 7.14 -8.77 -6.64
CA ILE A 17 7.41 -8.54 -8.07
C ILE A 17 8.00 -7.14 -8.29
N CYS A 18 7.46 -6.09 -7.66
CA CYS A 18 8.00 -4.75 -7.77
C CYS A 18 9.43 -4.64 -7.22
N LYS A 19 9.75 -5.40 -6.17
CA LYS A 19 11.10 -5.50 -5.60
C LYS A 19 12.06 -6.23 -6.56
N GLU A 20 11.62 -7.30 -7.20
CA GLU A 20 12.39 -8.03 -8.22
C GLU A 20 12.69 -7.16 -9.45
N VAL A 21 11.76 -6.31 -9.86
CA VAL A 21 11.92 -5.36 -10.97
C VAL A 21 12.84 -4.18 -10.60
N GLY A 22 13.23 -4.06 -9.33
CA GLY A 22 14.17 -3.04 -8.85
C GLY A 22 13.52 -1.67 -8.70
N LEU A 23 12.26 -1.61 -8.25
CA LEU A 23 11.62 -0.33 -7.95
C LEU A 23 12.47 0.47 -6.94
N PRO A 24 12.73 1.77 -7.22
CA PRO A 24 13.47 2.59 -6.28
C PRO A 24 12.68 2.76 -4.97
N PRO A 25 13.39 2.84 -3.83
CA PRO A 25 12.76 2.97 -2.53
C PRO A 25 11.88 4.23 -2.49
N GLY A 26 10.64 4.08 -2.05
CA GLY A 26 9.67 5.18 -1.95
C GLY A 26 8.61 5.24 -3.06
N VAL A 27 8.77 4.50 -4.18
CA VAL A 27 7.74 4.45 -5.24
C VAL A 27 6.54 3.60 -4.83
N LEU A 28 6.78 2.50 -4.12
CA LEU A 28 5.73 1.62 -3.60
C LEU A 28 5.93 1.42 -2.10
N ASN A 29 4.93 1.83 -1.33
CA ASN A 29 4.86 1.56 0.10
C ASN A 29 3.60 0.76 0.39
N ILE A 30 3.76 -0.46 0.93
CA ILE A 30 2.65 -1.35 1.27
C ILE A 30 2.42 -1.27 2.77
N LEU A 31 1.28 -0.75 3.17
CA LEU A 31 0.87 -0.65 4.56
C LEU A 31 -0.15 -1.75 4.88
N THR A 32 0.17 -2.61 5.84
CA THR A 32 -0.75 -3.63 6.34
C THR A 32 -1.60 -3.06 7.46
N GLY A 33 -2.92 -3.00 7.26
CA GLY A 33 -3.84 -2.51 8.29
C GLY A 33 -5.30 -2.77 7.93
N LEU A 34 -6.17 -2.66 8.92
CA LEU A 34 -7.62 -2.75 8.71
C LEU A 34 -8.10 -1.49 8.00
N GLY A 35 -8.91 -1.66 6.95
CA GLY A 35 -9.33 -0.55 6.07
C GLY A 35 -9.94 0.68 6.75
N PRO A 36 -10.71 0.56 7.83
CA PRO A 36 -11.22 1.73 8.56
C PRO A 36 -10.12 2.52 9.30
N GLU A 37 -9.10 1.82 9.82
CA GLU A 37 -8.08 2.41 10.68
C GLU A 37 -6.86 2.90 9.89
N ALA A 38 -6.51 2.21 8.80
CA ALA A 38 -5.34 2.54 7.98
C ALA A 38 -5.73 3.22 6.66
N GLY A 39 -6.91 2.92 6.10
CA GLY A 39 -7.31 3.45 4.79
C GLY A 39 -7.96 4.81 4.84
N ALA A 40 -8.91 5.01 5.77
CA ALA A 40 -9.64 6.26 5.89
C ALA A 40 -8.76 7.46 6.29
N PRO A 41 -7.84 7.36 7.27
CA PRO A 41 -6.96 8.47 7.61
C PRO A 41 -5.96 8.78 6.51
N LEU A 42 -5.47 7.76 5.81
CA LEU A 42 -4.46 7.91 4.77
C LEU A 42 -5.04 8.54 3.50
N ALA A 43 -6.25 8.16 3.10
CA ALA A 43 -6.96 8.81 1.99
C ALA A 43 -7.39 10.26 2.28
N SER A 44 -7.47 10.62 3.56
CA SER A 44 -7.84 11.96 4.04
C SER A 44 -6.62 12.80 4.45
N HIS A 45 -5.40 12.26 4.31
CA HIS A 45 -4.19 12.95 4.76
C HIS A 45 -3.84 14.12 3.82
N PRO A 46 -3.55 15.31 4.35
CA PRO A 46 -3.28 16.50 3.54
C PRO A 46 -2.03 16.37 2.65
N ASP A 47 -1.08 15.52 3.03
CA ASP A 47 0.15 15.25 2.26
C ASP A 47 0.00 14.12 1.23
N VAL A 48 -1.21 13.57 1.06
CA VAL A 48 -1.47 12.56 0.03
C VAL A 48 -2.09 13.26 -1.18
N ASP A 49 -1.24 13.48 -2.18
CA ASP A 49 -1.69 13.90 -3.51
C ASP A 49 -2.53 12.76 -4.14
N LYS A 50 -3.70 13.12 -4.65
CA LYS A 50 -4.71 12.19 -5.21
C LYS A 50 -4.58 12.06 -6.72
#